data_AF-A0A4P7VRH9-F1
#
_entry.id   AF-A0A4P7VRH9-F1
#
_cell.length_a   1.000
_cell.length_b   1.000
_cell.length_c   1.000
_cell.angle_alpha   90.00
_cell.angle_beta   90.00
_cell.angle_gamma   90.00
#
_symmetry.space_group_name_H-M   'P 1'
#
loop_
_entity.id
_entity.type
_entity.pdbx_description
1 polymer ?
#
loop_
_entity_poly.entity_id
_entity_poly.type
_entity_poly.pdbx_seq_one_letter_code
_entity_poly.pdbx_strand_id
1 'polypeptide(L)'
;MRYTDNDIPTIPLREFLSALGEKPVKSTEHFNVYYPPYRDDSEPVFVVYHTTNQWHDYDSDEKGNIIDLAKLLMNPALDKNPKAFIVRCMNDYEIGKEILERSSRPIEPVIIKLDIKNVRLTDFMKALGQEHPVAANGNLRIYKAPYDAKGEPTMVINTETNLWRDTKSGAYGGIYDLAYELTGSCNMAELNRYIAGQMQELEKSKAEKVELPKQESPKPKRKMRF
;
A
#
# COMPACT_ATOMS: atom_id res chain seq x y z
N MET A 1 -3.89 14.82 -11.61
CA MET A 1 -3.85 15.59 -12.89
C MET A 1 -2.41 15.63 -13.39
N ARG A 2 -2.14 16.00 -14.65
CA ARG A 2 -0.75 16.18 -15.13
C ARG A 2 -0.61 17.51 -15.84
N TYR A 3 0.36 18.32 -15.40
CA TYR A 3 0.68 19.62 -15.98
C TYR A 3 1.64 19.46 -17.16
N THR A 4 1.49 20.36 -18.12
CA THR A 4 2.30 20.54 -19.32
C THR A 4 2.68 22.02 -19.49
N ASP A 5 3.56 22.32 -20.44
CA ASP A 5 3.97 23.69 -20.75
C ASP A 5 2.80 24.64 -21.07
N ASN A 6 1.70 24.11 -21.61
CA ASN A 6 0.51 24.88 -21.97
C ASN A 6 -0.28 25.34 -20.73
N ASP A 7 -0.14 24.63 -19.61
CA ASP A 7 -0.88 24.94 -18.39
C ASP A 7 -0.24 26.08 -17.60
N ILE A 8 1.08 26.28 -17.76
CA ILE A 8 1.90 27.23 -16.98
C ILE A 8 1.27 28.62 -16.81
N PRO A 9 0.73 29.28 -17.85
CA PRO A 9 0.17 30.63 -17.70
C PRO A 9 -1.03 30.69 -16.73
N THR A 10 -1.70 29.57 -16.50
CA THR A 10 -2.90 29.48 -15.67
C THR A 10 -2.63 28.97 -14.25
N ILE A 11 -1.40 28.52 -13.97
CA ILE A 11 -1.04 27.99 -12.65
C ILE A 11 -1.00 29.15 -11.64
N PRO A 12 -1.80 29.11 -10.57
CA PRO A 12 -1.73 30.13 -9.53
C PRO A 12 -0.38 30.08 -8.80
N LEU A 13 0.27 31.23 -8.62
CA LEU A 13 1.55 31.34 -7.89
C LEU A 13 1.46 30.76 -6.47
N ARG A 14 0.31 30.90 -5.81
CA ARG A 14 0.07 30.30 -4.49
C ARG A 14 0.13 28.76 -4.50
N GLU A 15 -0.32 28.14 -5.59
CA GLU A 15 -0.25 26.68 -5.75
C GLU A 15 1.18 26.26 -6.08
N PHE A 16 1.87 27.02 -6.93
CA PHE A 16 3.27 26.77 -7.23
C PHE A 16 4.16 26.87 -5.98
N LEU A 17 3.96 27.89 -5.15
CA LEU A 17 4.64 28.01 -3.85
C LEU A 17 4.30 26.84 -2.92
N SER A 18 3.02 26.40 -2.89
CA SER A 18 2.64 25.21 -2.11
C SER A 18 3.34 23.94 -2.62
N ALA A 19 3.55 23.81 -3.93
CA ALA A 19 4.30 22.71 -4.54
C ALA A 19 5.79 22.74 -4.18
N LEU A 20 6.35 23.92 -3.90
CA LEU A 20 7.70 24.10 -3.37
C LEU A 20 7.78 23.86 -1.86
N GLY A 21 6.64 23.65 -1.18
CA GLY A 21 6.55 23.47 0.27
C GLY A 21 6.38 24.78 1.05
N GLU A 22 6.27 25.92 0.36
CA GLU A 22 6.16 27.23 0.97
C GLU A 22 4.75 27.50 1.49
N LYS A 23 4.68 28.03 2.70
CA LYS A 23 3.42 28.40 3.36
C LYS A 23 3.37 29.90 3.59
N PRO A 24 2.22 30.54 3.32
CA PRO A 24 2.07 31.96 3.56
C PRO A 24 2.15 32.24 5.07
N VAL A 25 2.87 33.30 5.43
CA VAL A 25 2.88 33.87 6.78
C VAL A 25 1.57 34.61 7.03
N LYS A 26 1.02 35.24 6.00
CA LYS A 26 -0.28 35.92 6.03
C LYS A 26 -1.05 35.63 4.76
N SER A 27 -2.34 35.32 4.89
CA SER A 27 -3.24 35.12 3.77
C SER A 27 -4.46 36.04 3.88
N THR A 28 -4.84 36.65 2.76
CA THR A 28 -6.04 37.48 2.63
C THR A 28 -6.83 37.05 1.39
N GLU A 29 -7.99 37.66 1.15
CA GLU A 29 -8.75 37.42 -0.09
C GLU A 29 -7.94 37.79 -1.34
N HIS A 30 -7.12 38.84 -1.27
CA HIS A 30 -6.48 39.44 -2.45
C HIS A 30 -5.02 39.05 -2.63
N PHE A 31 -4.32 38.74 -1.55
CA PHE A 31 -2.90 38.41 -1.59
C PHE A 31 -2.46 37.53 -0.43
N ASN A 32 -1.31 36.90 -0.63
CA ASN A 32 -0.57 36.17 0.38
C ASN A 32 0.82 36.80 0.57
N VAL A 33 1.36 36.73 1.79
CA VAL A 33 2.70 37.18 2.16
C VAL A 33 3.52 35.97 2.58
N TYR A 34 4.74 35.87 2.07
CA TYR A 34 5.70 34.78 2.29
C TYR A 34 7.05 35.35 2.70
N TYR A 35 7.90 34.48 3.26
CA TYR A 35 9.34 34.69 3.16
C TYR A 35 9.76 34.50 1.69
N PRO A 36 10.70 35.30 1.16
CA PRO A 36 11.19 35.13 -0.20
C PRO A 36 11.77 33.73 -0.41
N PRO A 37 11.26 32.92 -1.36
CA PRO A 37 11.60 31.50 -1.45
C PRO A 37 13.02 31.23 -2.01
N TYR A 38 13.73 32.27 -2.45
CA TYR A 38 15.08 32.19 -3.05
C TYR A 38 16.19 32.75 -2.14
N ARG A 39 15.86 33.20 -0.92
CA ARG A 39 16.83 33.68 0.07
C ARG A 39 16.35 33.43 1.50
N ASP A 40 17.29 33.49 2.45
CA ASP A 40 17.02 33.21 3.86
C ASP A 40 16.86 34.52 4.64
N ASP A 41 15.70 35.15 4.49
CA ASP A 41 15.36 36.41 5.17
C ASP A 41 14.64 36.15 6.50
N SER A 42 14.87 37.04 7.47
CA SER A 42 14.12 37.06 8.73
C SER A 42 12.74 37.73 8.62
N GLU A 43 12.44 38.42 7.52
CA GLU A 43 11.19 39.18 7.35
C GLU A 43 10.40 38.73 6.11
N PRO A 44 9.06 38.61 6.21
CA PRO A 44 8.22 38.21 5.09
C PRO A 44 7.87 39.43 4.20
N VAL A 45 8.71 39.67 3.20
CA VAL A 45 8.57 40.81 2.25
C VAL A 45 8.08 40.40 0.86
N PHE A 46 7.84 39.11 0.64
CA PHE A 46 7.42 38.56 -0.65
C PHE A 46 5.90 38.44 -0.73
N VAL A 47 5.26 39.22 -1.61
CA VAL A 47 3.80 39.28 -1.73
C VAL A 47 3.35 38.68 -3.06
N VAL A 48 2.36 37.78 -3.00
CA VAL A 48 1.70 37.18 -4.18
C VAL A 48 0.28 37.69 -4.29
N TYR A 49 -0.03 38.36 -5.39
CA TYR A 49 -1.37 38.88 -5.67
C TYR A 49 -2.22 37.87 -6.44
N HIS A 50 -3.40 37.55 -5.91
CA HIS A 50 -4.28 36.52 -6.48
C HIS A 50 -4.88 36.94 -7.83
N THR A 51 -5.26 38.21 -7.97
CA THR A 51 -5.97 38.70 -9.17
C THR A 51 -5.05 38.79 -10.38
N THR A 52 -3.82 39.28 -10.19
CA THR A 52 -2.86 39.46 -11.28
C THR A 52 -1.98 38.23 -11.49
N ASN A 53 -1.99 37.30 -10.54
CA ASN A 53 -1.09 36.14 -10.51
C ASN A 53 0.39 36.54 -10.67
N GLN A 54 0.78 37.62 -9.97
CA GLN A 54 2.14 38.17 -9.94
C GLN A 54 2.66 38.23 -8.52
N TRP A 55 3.97 38.19 -8.37
CA TRP A 55 4.66 38.41 -7.11
C TRP A 55 5.40 39.74 -7.12
N HIS A 56 5.61 40.32 -5.94
CA HIS A 56 6.47 41.48 -5.69
C HIS A 56 7.26 41.22 -4.41
N ASP A 57 8.57 41.30 -4.51
CA ASP A 57 9.50 41.35 -3.40
C ASP A 57 9.78 42.81 -3.02
N TYR A 58 9.27 43.22 -1.86
CA TYR A 58 9.34 44.61 -1.43
C TYR A 58 10.73 45.07 -0.96
N ASP A 59 11.68 44.16 -0.76
CA ASP A 59 13.05 44.51 -0.38
C ASP A 59 13.94 44.74 -1.62
N SER A 60 13.88 43.86 -2.61
CA SER A 60 14.64 44.00 -3.87
C SER A 60 13.94 44.89 -4.91
N ASP A 61 12.65 45.18 -4.70
CA ASP A 61 11.73 45.79 -5.67
C ASP A 61 11.54 44.97 -6.96
N GLU A 62 11.92 43.69 -6.96
CA GLU A 62 11.67 42.79 -8.07
C GLU A 62 10.23 42.28 -8.08
N LYS A 63 9.71 42.06 -9.29
CA LYS A 63 8.36 41.52 -9.50
C LYS A 63 8.30 40.69 -10.75
N GLY A 64 7.35 39.76 -10.81
CA GLY A 64 7.22 38.92 -11.99
C GLY A 64 6.06 37.95 -11.93
N ASN A 65 6.01 37.10 -12.95
CA ASN A 65 5.09 35.97 -13.01
C ASN A 65 5.80 34.67 -12.55
N ILE A 66 5.13 33.54 -12.72
CA ILE A 66 5.66 32.21 -12.37
C ILE A 66 6.96 31.84 -13.10
N ILE A 67 7.15 32.26 -14.35
CA ILE A 67 8.39 32.01 -15.09
C ILE A 67 9.55 32.79 -14.48
N ASP A 68 9.31 34.04 -14.09
CA ASP A 68 10.34 34.88 -13.50
C ASP A 68 10.74 34.36 -12.12
N LEU A 69 9.76 33.93 -11.31
CA LEU A 69 10.04 33.26 -10.04
C LEU A 69 10.82 31.95 -10.25
N ALA A 70 10.43 31.14 -11.22
CA ALA A 70 11.12 29.90 -11.54
C ALA A 70 12.59 30.11 -11.96
N LYS A 71 12.92 31.22 -12.63
CA LYS A 71 14.32 31.55 -12.96
C LYS A 71 15.17 31.79 -11.71
N LEU A 72 14.58 32.38 -10.67
CA LEU A 72 15.27 32.65 -9.40
C LEU A 72 15.50 31.37 -8.59
N LEU A 73 14.61 30.39 -8.72
CA LEU A 73 14.59 29.16 -7.91
C LEU A 73 15.25 27.95 -8.57
N MET A 74 15.26 27.89 -9.91
CA MET A 74 15.75 26.72 -10.62
C MET A 74 17.24 26.50 -10.35
N ASN A 75 17.65 25.23 -10.28
CA ASN A 75 19.06 24.88 -10.22
C ASN A 75 19.55 24.63 -11.67
N PRO A 76 20.44 25.47 -12.23
CA PRO A 76 20.89 25.31 -13.62
C PRO A 76 21.57 23.96 -13.91
N ALA A 77 22.07 23.27 -12.89
CA ALA A 77 22.67 21.93 -13.04
C ALA A 77 21.62 20.81 -13.19
N LEU A 78 20.38 21.03 -12.73
CA LEU A 78 19.30 20.05 -12.72
C LEU A 78 18.15 20.41 -13.67
N ASP A 79 17.98 21.70 -13.94
CA ASP A 79 16.85 22.27 -14.67
C ASP A 79 17.26 22.73 -16.07
N LYS A 80 16.64 22.14 -17.08
CA LYS A 80 16.89 22.51 -18.49
C LYS A 80 16.47 23.94 -18.80
N ASN A 81 15.35 24.39 -18.23
CA ASN A 81 14.79 25.72 -18.38
C ASN A 81 13.69 25.94 -17.31
N PRO A 82 13.23 27.19 -17.09
CA PRO A 82 12.22 27.50 -16.08
C PRO A 82 10.89 26.75 -16.26
N LYS A 83 10.45 26.49 -17.50
CA LYS A 83 9.19 25.77 -17.76
C LYS A 83 9.28 24.32 -17.31
N ALA A 84 10.39 23.66 -17.63
CA ALA A 84 10.64 22.28 -17.22
C ALA A 84 10.69 22.13 -15.69
N PHE A 85 11.29 23.11 -14.99
CA PHE A 85 11.27 23.19 -13.53
C PHE A 85 9.84 23.26 -12.99
N ILE A 86 9.04 24.20 -13.48
CA ILE A 86 7.64 24.38 -13.05
C ILE A 86 6.82 23.11 -13.26
N VAL A 87 6.87 22.54 -14.46
CA VAL A 87 6.11 21.33 -14.81
C VAL A 87 6.50 20.16 -13.91
N ARG A 88 7.79 20.00 -13.58
CA ARG A 88 8.24 18.96 -12.65
C ARG A 88 7.66 19.19 -11.25
N CYS A 89 7.87 20.36 -10.66
CA CYS A 89 7.39 20.69 -9.32
C CYS A 89 5.88 20.46 -9.17
N MET A 90 5.09 20.92 -10.14
CA MET A 90 3.64 20.78 -10.11
C MET A 90 3.19 19.32 -10.25
N ASN A 91 3.84 18.53 -11.10
CA ASN A 91 3.52 17.11 -11.26
C ASN A 91 3.93 16.26 -10.05
N ASP A 92 5.05 16.59 -9.40
CA ASP A 92 5.49 15.94 -8.17
C ASP A 92 4.53 16.26 -7.03
N TYR A 93 4.04 17.50 -6.96
CA TYR A 93 3.01 17.91 -6.01
C TYR A 93 1.68 17.17 -6.21
N GLU A 94 1.22 16.98 -7.45
CA GLU A 94 0.04 16.16 -7.76
C GLU A 94 0.23 14.70 -7.30
N ILE A 95 1.41 14.12 -7.52
CA ILE A 95 1.72 12.76 -7.03
C ILE A 95 1.64 12.71 -5.51
N GLY A 96 2.22 13.69 -4.82
CA GLY A 96 2.19 13.80 -3.36
C GLY A 96 0.75 13.82 -2.83
N LYS A 97 -0.14 14.61 -3.45
CA LYS A 97 -1.57 14.64 -3.12
C LYS A 97 -2.25 13.29 -3.35
N GLU A 98 -2.00 12.64 -4.50
CA GLU A 98 -2.57 11.32 -4.80
C GLU A 98 -2.12 10.25 -3.78
N ILE A 99 -0.86 10.28 -3.35
CA ILE A 99 -0.35 9.36 -2.31
C ILE A 99 -1.02 9.65 -0.96
N LEU A 100 -1.10 10.92 -0.57
CA LEU A 100 -1.72 11.32 0.69
C LEU A 100 -3.21 10.93 0.73
N GLU A 101 -3.95 11.19 -0.35
CA GLU A 101 -5.34 10.77 -0.49
C GLU A 101 -5.51 9.26 -0.37
N ARG A 102 -4.66 8.46 -1.04
CA ARG A 102 -4.69 7.00 -0.91
C ARG A 102 -4.42 6.54 0.52
N SER A 103 -3.49 7.18 1.22
CA SER A 103 -3.19 6.86 2.61
C SER A 103 -4.28 7.30 3.60
N SER A 104 -5.05 8.33 3.24
CA SER A 104 -6.12 8.91 4.07
C SER A 104 -7.48 8.26 3.83
N ARG A 105 -7.61 7.39 2.83
CA ARG A 105 -8.82 6.58 2.66
C ARG A 105 -9.03 5.76 3.93
N PRO A 106 -10.20 5.84 4.58
CA PRO A 106 -10.52 4.97 5.68
C PRO A 106 -10.32 3.54 5.20
N ILE A 107 -9.40 2.81 5.84
CA ILE A 107 -9.40 1.35 5.72
C ILE A 107 -10.74 0.97 6.34
N GLU A 108 -11.73 0.64 5.51
CA GLU A 108 -12.99 0.13 6.02
C GLU A 108 -12.66 -1.00 6.99
N PRO A 109 -13.15 -0.95 8.25
CA PRO A 109 -12.92 -2.03 9.17
C PRO A 109 -13.61 -3.24 8.56
N VAL A 110 -12.81 -4.12 7.94
CA VAL A 110 -13.28 -5.44 7.55
C VAL A 110 -13.74 -6.07 8.85
N ILE A 111 -15.05 -6.25 9.01
CA ILE A 111 -15.60 -6.97 10.16
C ILE A 111 -15.20 -8.43 9.96
N ILE A 112 -14.02 -8.78 10.46
CA ILE A 112 -13.53 -10.14 10.48
C ILE A 112 -14.36 -10.87 11.55
N LYS A 113 -15.45 -11.53 11.12
CA LYS A 113 -16.25 -12.45 11.96
C LYS A 113 -15.51 -13.77 12.27
N LEU A 114 -14.18 -13.76 12.22
CA LEU A 114 -13.32 -14.90 12.48
C LEU A 114 -12.51 -14.60 13.74
N ASP A 115 -12.55 -15.50 14.70
CA ASP A 115 -11.67 -15.41 15.87
C ASP A 115 -10.27 -15.90 15.47
N ILE A 116 -9.50 -14.99 14.88
CA ILE A 116 -8.17 -15.27 14.30
C ILE A 116 -7.24 -15.94 15.32
N LYS A 117 -7.31 -15.53 16.59
CA LYS A 117 -6.45 -16.08 17.66
C LYS A 117 -6.66 -17.57 17.88
N ASN A 118 -7.85 -18.07 17.56
CA ASN A 118 -8.26 -19.46 17.78
C ASN A 118 -8.27 -20.29 16.49
N VAL A 119 -7.81 -19.74 15.36
CA VAL A 119 -7.64 -20.51 14.12
C VAL A 119 -6.62 -21.63 14.35
N ARG A 120 -7.03 -22.87 14.05
CA ARG A 120 -6.14 -24.03 14.12
C ARG A 120 -5.11 -23.94 13.00
N LEU A 121 -3.83 -24.03 13.34
CA LEU A 121 -2.74 -24.00 12.36
C LEU A 121 -2.89 -25.09 11.30
N THR A 122 -3.44 -26.26 11.65
CA THR A 122 -3.73 -27.31 10.67
C THR A 122 -4.79 -26.90 9.65
N ASP A 123 -5.79 -26.10 10.03
CA ASP A 123 -6.79 -25.60 9.08
C ASP A 123 -6.24 -24.45 8.25
N PHE A 124 -5.40 -23.60 8.86
CA PHE A 124 -4.65 -22.60 8.12
C PHE A 124 -3.72 -23.22 7.07
N MET A 125 -3.04 -24.34 7.39
CA MET A 125 -2.23 -25.07 6.40
C MET A 125 -3.08 -25.60 5.24
N LYS A 126 -4.31 -26.07 5.50
CA LYS A 126 -5.25 -26.45 4.43
C LYS A 126 -5.61 -25.26 3.56
N ALA A 127 -5.87 -24.10 4.18
CA ALA A 127 -6.16 -22.86 3.46
C ALA A 127 -4.99 -22.42 2.56
N LEU A 128 -3.75 -22.63 3.00
CA LEU A 128 -2.54 -22.44 2.20
C LEU A 128 -2.32 -23.53 1.13
N GLY A 129 -3.28 -24.43 0.93
CA GLY A 129 -3.23 -25.51 -0.08
C GLY A 129 -2.58 -26.81 0.38
N GLN A 130 -2.18 -26.94 1.65
CA GLN A 130 -1.63 -28.18 2.20
C GLN A 130 -2.70 -28.95 2.99
N GLU A 131 -3.53 -29.71 2.28
CA GLU A 131 -4.71 -30.38 2.86
C GLU A 131 -4.35 -31.43 3.94
N HIS A 132 -3.23 -32.12 3.73
CA HIS A 132 -2.75 -33.18 4.61
C HIS A 132 -1.27 -32.97 4.98
N PRO A 133 -0.87 -33.34 6.22
CA PRO A 133 0.54 -33.36 6.59
C PRO A 133 1.29 -34.41 5.75
N VAL A 134 2.58 -34.17 5.53
CA VAL A 134 3.50 -35.14 4.93
C VAL A 134 3.67 -36.35 5.84
N ALA A 135 3.71 -36.12 7.16
CA ALA A 135 3.76 -37.18 8.16
C ALA A 135 3.07 -36.74 9.46
N ALA A 136 2.59 -37.72 10.22
CA ALA A 136 1.97 -37.49 11.53
C ALA A 136 2.60 -38.41 12.58
N ASN A 137 2.87 -37.86 13.77
CA ASN A 137 3.38 -38.62 14.91
C ASN A 137 2.72 -38.11 16.20
N GLY A 138 1.77 -38.89 16.76
CA GLY A 138 0.97 -38.46 17.91
C GLY A 138 0.25 -37.14 17.62
N ASN A 139 0.51 -36.12 18.43
CA ASN A 139 -0.04 -34.77 18.28
C ASN A 139 0.77 -33.86 17.35
N LEU A 140 1.85 -34.38 16.75
CA LEU A 140 2.68 -33.64 15.82
C LEU A 140 2.24 -33.91 14.37
N ARG A 141 2.21 -32.85 13.58
CA ARG A 141 1.90 -32.87 12.15
C ARG A 141 3.04 -32.20 11.40
N ILE A 142 3.67 -32.92 10.48
CA ILE A 142 4.81 -32.44 9.71
C ILE A 142 4.30 -31.96 8.35
N TYR A 143 4.54 -30.70 8.03
CA TYR A 143 4.15 -30.04 6.80
C TYR A 143 5.37 -29.47 6.08
N LYS A 144 5.20 -29.13 4.80
CA LYS A 144 6.18 -28.34 4.08
C LYS A 144 6.14 -26.91 4.61
N ALA A 145 7.29 -26.33 4.91
CA ALA A 145 7.35 -24.94 5.35
C ALA A 145 6.80 -24.03 4.22
N PRO A 146 5.71 -23.29 4.44
CA PRO A 146 5.01 -22.60 3.37
C PRO A 146 5.74 -21.35 2.88
N TYR A 147 6.73 -20.86 3.64
CA TYR A 147 7.64 -19.78 3.25
C TYR A 147 8.95 -20.29 2.61
N ASP A 148 9.24 -21.59 2.63
CA ASP A 148 10.42 -22.17 1.97
C ASP A 148 10.11 -22.50 0.51
N ALA A 149 10.77 -21.83 -0.43
CA ALA A 149 10.63 -22.07 -1.87
C ALA A 149 10.98 -23.51 -2.28
N LYS A 150 11.82 -24.22 -1.50
CA LYS A 150 12.16 -25.63 -1.77
C LYS A 150 11.06 -26.60 -1.32
N GLY A 151 10.16 -26.16 -0.44
CA GLY A 151 9.05 -26.97 0.06
C GLY A 151 9.50 -28.20 0.84
N GLU A 152 10.56 -28.08 1.64
CA GLU A 152 11.03 -29.18 2.50
C GLU A 152 10.07 -29.39 3.70
N PRO A 153 9.84 -30.63 4.15
CA PRO A 153 8.93 -30.95 5.25
C PRO A 153 9.57 -30.67 6.63
N THR A 154 9.94 -29.42 6.89
CA THR A 154 10.62 -28.98 8.12
C THR A 154 9.69 -28.43 9.18
N MET A 155 8.47 -28.04 8.80
CA MET A 155 7.53 -27.43 9.74
C MET A 155 6.75 -28.48 10.51
N VAL A 156 6.83 -28.41 11.83
CA VAL A 156 6.15 -29.31 12.76
C VAL A 156 5.13 -28.54 13.57
N ILE A 157 3.85 -28.85 13.38
CA ILE A 157 2.72 -28.28 14.11
C ILE A 157 2.32 -29.24 15.24
N ASN A 158 2.21 -28.72 16.46
CA ASN A 158 1.61 -29.44 17.59
C ASN A 158 0.10 -29.10 17.67
N THR A 159 -0.75 -30.11 17.52
CA THR A 159 -2.20 -29.95 17.50
C THR A 159 -2.81 -29.67 18.88
N GLU A 160 -2.12 -29.97 19.98
CA GLU A 160 -2.58 -29.64 21.33
C GLU A 160 -2.35 -28.18 21.67
N THR A 161 -1.11 -27.70 21.48
CA THR A 161 -0.73 -26.33 21.83
C THR A 161 -1.06 -25.31 20.72
N ASN A 162 -1.39 -25.79 19.52
CA ASN A 162 -1.59 -24.97 18.32
C ASN A 162 -0.38 -24.06 18.01
N LEU A 163 0.82 -24.59 18.22
CA LEU A 163 2.10 -23.93 17.91
C LEU A 163 2.86 -24.72 16.85
N TRP A 164 3.69 -24.03 16.08
CA TRP A 164 4.59 -24.63 15.11
C TRP A 164 6.05 -24.34 15.45
N ARG A 165 6.94 -25.18 14.90
CA ARG A 165 8.39 -24.95 14.85
C ARG A 165 8.94 -25.48 13.54
N ASP A 166 9.98 -24.85 13.03
CA ASP A 166 10.75 -25.30 11.89
C ASP A 166 12.06 -25.93 12.36
N THR A 167 12.29 -27.18 11.96
CA THR A 167 13.46 -27.95 12.39
C THR A 167 14.78 -27.50 11.74
N LYS A 168 14.72 -26.68 10.70
CA LYS A 168 15.86 -26.20 9.92
C LYS A 168 16.20 -24.75 10.23
N SER A 169 15.23 -23.85 10.21
CA SER A 169 15.46 -22.43 10.52
C SER A 169 15.48 -22.14 12.01
N GLY A 170 14.82 -22.98 12.82
CA GLY A 170 14.62 -22.75 14.25
C GLY A 170 13.48 -21.76 14.56
N ALA A 171 12.79 -21.23 13.54
CA ALA A 171 11.62 -20.37 13.73
C ALA A 171 10.49 -21.15 14.41
N TYR A 172 9.67 -20.47 15.21
CA TYR A 172 8.56 -21.08 15.93
C TYR A 172 7.53 -20.02 16.31
N GLY A 173 6.29 -20.44 16.58
CA GLY A 173 5.27 -19.53 17.08
C GLY A 173 3.85 -20.02 16.86
N GLY A 174 2.91 -19.08 16.90
CA GLY A 174 1.51 -19.28 16.59
C GLY A 174 1.14 -18.81 15.17
N ILE A 175 -0.14 -18.52 14.97
CA ILE A 175 -0.69 -18.10 13.67
C ILE A 175 -0.13 -16.76 13.18
N TYR A 176 0.11 -15.80 14.07
CA TYR A 176 0.66 -14.49 13.70
C TYR A 176 2.12 -14.58 13.29
N ASP A 177 2.91 -15.38 14.01
CA ASP A 177 4.32 -15.61 13.66
C ASP A 177 4.41 -16.29 12.30
N LEU A 178 3.55 -17.27 12.01
CA LEU A 178 3.50 -17.90 10.68
C LEU A 178 3.06 -16.91 9.59
N ALA A 179 2.05 -16.08 9.86
CA ALA A 179 1.60 -15.07 8.91
C ALA A 179 2.68 -14.00 8.66
N TYR A 180 3.48 -13.66 9.67
CA TYR A 180 4.65 -12.81 9.53
C TYR A 180 5.68 -13.44 8.59
N GLU A 181 6.05 -14.70 8.78
CA GLU A 181 6.99 -15.40 7.89
C GLU A 181 6.51 -15.44 6.43
N LEU A 182 5.20 -15.49 6.21
CA LEU A 182 4.60 -15.53 4.86
C LEU A 182 4.49 -14.16 4.18
N THR A 183 4.28 -13.09 4.95
CA THR A 183 3.95 -11.76 4.41
C THR A 183 5.09 -10.75 4.57
N GLY A 184 6.00 -10.97 5.50
CA GLY A 184 7.01 -10.00 5.94
C GLY A 184 6.43 -8.76 6.64
N SER A 185 5.12 -8.76 6.97
CA SER A 185 4.45 -7.59 7.53
C SER A 185 4.44 -7.62 9.06
N CYS A 186 4.89 -6.53 9.68
CA CYS A 186 4.70 -6.29 11.11
C CYS A 186 3.37 -5.59 11.44
N ASN A 187 2.53 -5.29 10.44
CA ASN A 187 1.26 -4.61 10.62
C ASN A 187 0.16 -5.62 10.98
N MET A 188 -0.37 -5.52 12.21
CA MET A 188 -1.42 -6.42 12.71
C MET A 188 -2.68 -6.44 11.82
N ALA A 189 -3.06 -5.32 11.21
CA ALA A 189 -4.23 -5.27 10.33
C ALA A 189 -3.98 -6.03 9.01
N GLU A 190 -2.75 -6.04 8.51
CA GLU A 190 -2.38 -6.82 7.33
C GLU A 190 -2.33 -8.31 7.66
N LEU A 191 -1.73 -8.70 8.78
CA LEU A 191 -1.72 -10.08 9.24
C LEU A 191 -3.15 -10.62 9.44
N ASN A 192 -4.02 -9.84 10.10
CA ASN A 192 -5.43 -10.20 10.29
C ASN A 192 -6.16 -10.39 8.96
N ARG A 193 -5.96 -9.47 8.00
CA ARG A 193 -6.57 -9.56 6.67
C ARG A 193 -6.08 -10.78 5.90
N TYR A 194 -4.79 -11.06 5.94
CA TYR A 194 -4.21 -12.22 5.28
C TYR A 194 -4.79 -13.52 5.83
N ILE A 195 -4.77 -13.69 7.16
CA ILE A 195 -5.29 -14.91 7.80
C ILE A 195 -6.78 -15.09 7.51
N ALA A 196 -7.58 -14.03 7.66
CA ALA A 196 -9.01 -14.07 7.39
C ALA A 196 -9.32 -14.38 5.92
N GLY A 197 -8.57 -13.81 4.98
CA GLY A 197 -8.71 -14.06 3.55
C GLY A 197 -8.48 -15.53 3.19
N GLN A 198 -7.36 -16.10 3.65
CA GLN A 198 -7.05 -17.52 3.41
C GLN A 198 -8.13 -18.44 4.00
N MET A 199 -8.58 -18.16 5.23
CA MET A 199 -9.62 -18.98 5.87
C MET A 199 -10.98 -18.87 5.17
N GLN A 200 -11.35 -17.71 4.63
CA GLN A 200 -12.59 -17.55 3.86
C GLN A 200 -12.56 -18.32 2.53
N GLU A 201 -11.42 -18.33 1.83
CA GLU A 201 -11.25 -19.11 0.61
C GLU A 201 -11.40 -20.62 0.88
N LEU A 202 -10.87 -21.10 2.01
CA LEU A 202 -11.06 -22.48 2.45
C LEU A 202 -12.55 -22.80 2.67
N GLU A 203 -13.31 -21.94 3.33
CA GLU A 203 -14.74 -22.18 3.56
C GLU A 203 -15.57 -22.14 2.26
N LYS A 204 -15.26 -21.22 1.35
CA LYS A 204 -15.90 -21.18 0.01
C LYS A 204 -15.63 -22.46 -0.79
N SER A 205 -14.37 -22.91 -0.82
CA SER A 205 -13.99 -24.13 -1.55
C SER A 205 -14.62 -25.40 -0.95
N LYS A 206 -14.91 -25.43 0.35
CA LYS A 206 -15.70 -26.51 0.97
C LYS A 206 -17.17 -26.47 0.55
N ALA A 207 -17.79 -25.28 0.52
CA ALA A 207 -19.19 -25.13 0.13
C ALA A 207 -19.43 -25.59 -1.32
N GLU A 208 -18.54 -25.22 -2.24
CA GLU A 208 -18.60 -25.63 -3.65
C GLU A 208 -18.41 -27.15 -3.86
N LYS A 209 -17.61 -27.82 -3.03
CA LYS A 209 -17.43 -29.29 -3.09
C LYS A 209 -18.64 -30.08 -2.58
N VAL A 210 -19.54 -29.48 -1.80
CA VAL A 210 -20.72 -30.15 -1.22
C VAL A 210 -21.90 -30.19 -2.18
N GLU A 211 -21.96 -29.32 -3.20
CA GLU A 211 -23.10 -29.21 -4.13
C GLU A 211 -23.10 -30.19 -5.33
N LEU A 212 -22.08 -31.05 -5.50
CA LEU A 212 -22.05 -32.05 -6.59
C LEU A 212 -22.57 -33.43 -6.13
N PRO A 213 -23.71 -33.95 -6.65
CA PRO A 213 -24.23 -35.26 -6.27
C PRO A 213 -23.43 -36.42 -6.91
N LYS A 214 -23.13 -37.44 -6.10
CA LYS A 214 -22.52 -38.72 -6.49
C LYS A 214 -23.30 -39.39 -7.63
N GLN A 215 -22.64 -39.67 -8.75
CA GLN A 215 -23.17 -40.57 -9.78
C GLN A 215 -23.11 -42.04 -9.29
N GLU A 216 -24.27 -42.68 -9.18
CA GLU A 216 -24.38 -44.13 -9.01
C GLU A 216 -23.88 -44.87 -10.26
N SER A 217 -23.00 -45.85 -10.06
CA SER A 217 -22.47 -46.74 -11.09
C SER A 217 -23.54 -47.74 -11.59
N PRO A 218 -23.72 -47.95 -12.91
CA PRO A 218 -24.72 -48.88 -13.43
C PRO A 218 -24.24 -50.35 -13.39
N LYS A 219 -25.11 -51.24 -12.89
CA LYS A 219 -24.93 -52.71 -12.85
C LYS A 219 -24.81 -53.34 -14.26
N PRO A 220 -24.05 -54.44 -14.42
CA PRO A 220 -23.82 -55.07 -15.72
C PRO A 220 -25.00 -55.92 -16.20
N LYS A 221 -25.39 -55.78 -17.47
CA LYS A 221 -26.45 -56.56 -18.14
C LYS A 221 -25.95 -57.94 -18.59
N ARG A 222 -26.63 -59.01 -18.19
CA ARG A 222 -26.47 -60.39 -18.71
C ARG A 222 -27.07 -60.50 -20.11
N LYS A 223 -26.33 -61.09 -21.06
CA LYS A 223 -26.83 -61.49 -22.39
C LYS A 223 -27.50 -62.88 -22.31
N MET A 224 -28.71 -63.03 -22.83
CA MET A 224 -29.29 -64.35 -23.16
C MET A 224 -29.17 -64.61 -24.67
N ARG A 225 -28.85 -65.88 -24.99
CA ARG A 225 -28.79 -66.45 -26.34
C ARG A 225 -30.20 -66.64 -26.90
N PHE A 226 -30.34 -66.43 -28.21
CA PHE A 226 -31.32 -67.12 -29.06
C PHE A 226 -30.53 -67.99 -30.03
#